data_AF-A0A951XWH0-F1
#
_entry.id   AF-A0A951XWH0-F1
#
_cell.length_a   1.000
_cell.length_b   1.000
_cell.length_c   1.000
_cell.angle_alpha   90.00
_cell.angle_beta   90.00
_cell.angle_gamma   90.00
#
_symmetry.space_group_name_H-M   'P 1'
#
loop_
_entity.id
_entity.type
_entity.pdbx_description
1 polymer ?
#
loop_
_entity_poly.entity_id
_entity_poly.type
_entity_poly.pdbx_seq_one_letter_code
_entity_poly.pdbx_strand_id
1 'polypeptide(L)'
;MSRRKHPSGAKPQRPGPGRGEEATVRTAEAPGRHWLRQKWPIVRFVLVLVVLMGAFYAVSATSLFQQRFYPAYMELNASWSAALLRFCGEQATASGANLSTPRFAVQIRRGCEAIEPSVLFAAAAVAFPASLLARVVGVVGGIVALALVNLLRIVSLYYVGVYWPSAFETAHVDVWQPAFIIIALTLWIAWAVWATRPARKRLDPRVA
;
A
#
# COMPACT_ATOMS: atom_id res chain seq x y z
N MET A 1 77.53 53.40 -18.33
CA MET A 1 77.30 52.07 -18.95
C MET A 1 76.04 52.19 -19.80
N SER A 2 76.16 52.31 -21.13
CA SER A 2 76.09 51.18 -22.08
C SER A 2 74.77 50.40 -21.89
N ARG A 3 73.79 50.39 -22.80
CA ARG A 3 73.92 50.12 -24.24
C ARG A 3 72.61 50.48 -24.98
N ARG A 4 72.78 51.02 -26.19
CA ARG A 4 71.78 51.22 -27.25
C ARG A 4 71.08 49.91 -27.65
N LYS A 5 69.85 50.01 -28.21
CA LYS A 5 69.55 49.68 -29.63
C LYS A 5 68.06 49.89 -29.99
N HIS A 6 67.83 50.85 -30.89
CA HIS A 6 66.72 50.96 -31.86
C HIS A 6 66.70 49.76 -32.84
N PRO A 7 65.82 49.71 -33.86
CA PRO A 7 64.37 49.96 -33.97
C PRO A 7 63.69 48.76 -34.71
N SER A 8 62.38 48.80 -35.00
CA SER A 8 61.80 48.39 -36.30
C SER A 8 60.28 48.25 -36.19
N GLY A 9 59.55 48.84 -37.14
CA GLY A 9 58.09 48.88 -37.16
C GLY A 9 57.42 47.62 -37.70
N ALA A 10 56.11 47.51 -37.43
CA ALA A 10 55.19 46.64 -38.15
C ALA A 10 53.80 47.29 -38.25
N LYS A 11 53.20 47.15 -39.43
CA LYS A 11 51.92 47.67 -39.95
C LYS A 11 50.67 47.10 -39.23
N PRO A 12 49.47 47.71 -39.44
CA PRO A 12 48.26 47.43 -38.65
C PRO A 12 47.59 46.10 -39.03
N GLN A 13 47.14 45.34 -38.03
CA GLN A 13 46.27 44.17 -38.22
C GLN A 13 44.81 44.47 -37.85
N ARG A 14 43.91 44.02 -38.72
CA ARG A 14 42.45 44.18 -38.74
C ARG A 14 41.77 43.37 -37.61
N PRO A 15 40.50 43.65 -37.25
CA PRO A 15 39.82 42.97 -36.17
C PRO A 15 39.47 41.53 -36.56
N GLY A 16 39.83 40.58 -35.69
CA GLY A 16 39.43 39.17 -35.81
C GLY A 16 37.96 38.97 -35.40
N PRO A 17 37.27 37.98 -36.00
CA PRO A 17 35.83 37.81 -35.89
C PRO A 17 35.44 37.37 -34.46
N GLY A 18 34.27 37.84 -34.05
CA GLY A 18 33.77 37.77 -32.68
C GLY A 18 33.75 36.37 -32.08
N ARG A 19 34.05 36.32 -30.78
CA ARG A 19 33.62 35.25 -29.87
C ARG A 19 32.09 35.21 -29.87
N GLY A 20 31.50 34.49 -30.81
CA GLY A 20 30.05 34.39 -30.97
C GLY A 20 29.54 32.99 -31.27
N GLU A 21 30.40 31.97 -31.29
CA GLU A 21 30.03 30.64 -31.81
C GLU A 21 30.36 29.47 -30.88
N GLU A 22 30.57 29.73 -29.59
CA GLU A 22 30.34 28.72 -28.54
C GLU A 22 28.94 28.89 -27.96
N ALA A 23 27.94 29.02 -28.84
CA ALA A 23 26.57 28.72 -28.49
C ALA A 23 26.52 27.21 -28.25
N THR A 24 26.76 26.85 -26.99
CA THR A 24 26.27 25.65 -26.32
C THR A 24 25.35 24.84 -27.21
N VAL A 25 25.84 23.70 -27.70
CA VAL A 25 24.97 22.58 -28.10
C VAL A 25 24.28 22.13 -26.82
N ARG A 26 23.28 22.89 -26.39
CA ARG A 26 22.17 22.40 -25.58
C ARG A 26 21.47 21.44 -26.51
N THR A 27 21.89 20.17 -26.48
CA THR A 27 21.04 19.07 -26.88
C THR A 27 19.70 19.31 -26.22
N ALA A 28 18.73 19.76 -27.02
CA ALA A 28 17.35 19.87 -26.60
C ALA A 28 16.88 18.44 -26.34
N GLU A 29 17.08 17.96 -25.12
CA GLU A 29 16.43 16.73 -24.67
C GLU A 29 14.92 16.93 -24.88
N ALA A 30 14.32 16.07 -25.68
CA ALA A 30 12.91 16.15 -26.02
C ALA A 30 12.07 16.23 -24.72
N PRO A 31 11.23 17.27 -24.54
CA PRO A 31 10.54 17.55 -23.27
C PRO A 31 9.67 16.39 -22.75
N GLY A 32 9.29 15.44 -23.63
CA GLY A 32 8.55 14.24 -23.26
C GLY A 32 9.34 13.18 -22.48
N ARG A 33 10.67 13.10 -22.60
CA ARG A 33 11.49 12.04 -21.96
C ARG A 33 11.74 12.29 -20.47
N HIS A 34 11.86 13.55 -20.06
CA HIS A 34 12.08 13.94 -18.66
C HIS A 34 10.83 13.70 -17.80
N TRP A 35 9.63 13.95 -18.35
CA TRP A 35 8.35 13.77 -17.65
C TRP A 35 8.03 12.31 -17.32
N LEU A 36 8.29 11.39 -18.26
CA LEU A 36 8.09 9.95 -18.06
C LEU A 36 9.04 9.34 -17.01
N ARG A 37 10.29 9.84 -16.94
CA ARG A 37 11.31 9.31 -16.03
C ARG A 37 11.04 9.70 -14.58
N GLN A 38 10.50 10.90 -14.33
CA GLN A 38 10.09 11.33 -12.98
C GLN A 38 8.87 10.55 -12.45
N LYS A 39 7.94 10.15 -13.34
CA LYS A 39 6.74 9.38 -12.97
C LYS A 39 6.94 7.86 -12.97
N TRP A 40 8.10 7.37 -13.41
CA TRP A 40 8.39 5.93 -13.48
C TRP A 40 8.12 5.15 -12.18
N PRO A 41 8.47 5.66 -10.98
CA PRO A 41 8.14 4.97 -9.72
C PRO A 41 6.64 4.78 -9.51
N ILE A 42 5.83 5.78 -9.88
CA ILE A 42 4.37 5.74 -9.76
C ILE A 42 3.80 4.74 -10.78
N VAL A 43 4.26 4.80 -12.03
CA VAL A 43 3.83 3.87 -13.08
C VAL A 43 4.17 2.44 -12.70
N ARG A 44 5.39 2.18 -12.19
CA ARG A 44 5.79 0.87 -11.69
C ARG A 44 4.90 0.40 -10.54
N PHE A 45 4.61 1.25 -9.56
CA PHE A 45 3.72 0.92 -8.44
C PHE A 45 2.35 0.50 -8.95
N VAL A 46 1.74 1.32 -9.80
CA VAL A 46 0.41 1.05 -10.37
C VAL A 46 0.41 -0.23 -11.19
N LEU A 47 1.43 -0.45 -12.03
CA LEU A 47 1.53 -1.68 -12.83
C LEU A 47 1.63 -2.93 -11.96
N VAL A 48 2.49 -2.93 -10.94
CA VAL A 48 2.62 -4.07 -10.02
C VAL A 48 1.31 -4.31 -9.28
N LEU A 49 0.67 -3.26 -8.78
CA LEU A 49 -0.62 -3.36 -8.08
C LEU A 49 -1.69 -3.96 -8.99
N VAL A 50 -1.84 -3.45 -10.22
CA VAL A 50 -2.83 -3.93 -11.20
C VAL A 50 -2.56 -5.38 -11.59
N VAL A 51 -1.29 -5.76 -11.82
CA VAL A 51 -0.92 -7.15 -12.14
C VAL A 51 -1.25 -8.08 -10.98
N LEU A 52 -0.89 -7.72 -9.75
CA LEU A 52 -1.17 -8.55 -8.57
C LEU A 52 -2.68 -8.68 -8.30
N MET A 53 -3.44 -7.59 -8.42
CA MET A 53 -4.89 -7.62 -8.26
C MET A 53 -5.56 -8.39 -9.40
N GLY A 54 -5.12 -8.21 -10.64
CA GLY A 54 -5.60 -8.97 -11.79
C GLY A 54 -5.34 -10.46 -11.62
N ALA A 55 -4.15 -10.83 -11.15
CA ALA A 55 -3.81 -12.22 -10.82
C ALA A 55 -4.69 -12.77 -9.70
N PHE A 56 -4.92 -11.98 -8.63
CA PHE A 56 -5.83 -12.37 -7.55
C PHE A 56 -7.26 -12.62 -8.05
N TYR A 57 -7.82 -11.75 -8.89
CA TYR A 57 -9.16 -11.94 -9.44
C TYR A 57 -9.22 -13.14 -10.39
N ALA A 58 -8.19 -13.36 -11.22
CA ALA A 58 -8.10 -14.53 -12.09
C ALA A 58 -8.04 -15.83 -11.28
N VAL A 59 -7.23 -15.89 -10.22
CA VAL A 59 -7.18 -17.03 -9.30
C VAL A 59 -8.50 -17.20 -8.56
N SER A 60 -9.10 -16.11 -8.09
CA SER A 60 -10.39 -16.12 -7.40
C SER A 60 -11.53 -16.61 -8.27
N ALA A 61 -11.43 -16.49 -9.60
CA ALA A 61 -12.43 -16.99 -10.54
C ALA A 61 -12.35 -18.52 -10.73
N THR A 62 -11.28 -19.18 -10.28
CA THR A 62 -11.15 -20.63 -10.41
C THR A 62 -12.12 -21.38 -9.50
N SER A 63 -12.57 -22.57 -9.94
CA SER A 63 -13.47 -23.43 -9.16
C SER A 63 -12.86 -23.85 -7.82
N LEU A 64 -11.55 -24.11 -7.78
CA LEU A 64 -10.84 -24.46 -6.56
C LEU A 64 -10.93 -23.35 -5.51
N PHE A 65 -10.75 -22.11 -5.92
CA PHE A 65 -10.80 -20.97 -5.00
C PHE A 65 -12.24 -20.72 -4.51
N GLN A 66 -13.22 -20.84 -5.40
CA GLN A 66 -14.65 -20.69 -5.07
C GLN A 66 -15.20 -21.80 -4.16
N GLN A 67 -14.83 -23.05 -4.41
CA GLN A 67 -15.41 -24.20 -3.70
C GLN A 67 -14.63 -24.58 -2.44
N ARG A 68 -13.33 -24.26 -2.38
CA ARG A 68 -12.46 -24.69 -1.28
C ARG A 68 -11.91 -23.54 -0.47
N PHE A 69 -11.30 -22.55 -1.12
CA PHE A 69 -10.64 -21.46 -0.39
C PHE A 69 -11.63 -20.53 0.31
N TYR A 70 -12.59 -19.96 -0.42
CA TYR A 70 -13.57 -19.04 0.16
C TYR A 70 -14.37 -19.68 1.31
N PRO A 71 -14.96 -20.89 1.16
CA PRO A 71 -15.71 -21.50 2.26
C PRO A 71 -14.84 -21.79 3.48
N ALA A 72 -13.63 -22.33 3.29
CA ALA A 72 -12.71 -22.61 4.39
C ALA A 72 -12.29 -21.33 5.13
N TYR A 73 -12.03 -20.24 4.40
CA TYR A 73 -11.66 -18.96 5.00
C TYR A 73 -12.84 -18.30 5.74
N MET A 74 -14.05 -18.40 5.21
CA MET A 74 -15.26 -17.91 5.89
C MET A 74 -15.56 -18.73 7.15
N GLU A 75 -15.38 -20.05 7.11
CA GLU A 75 -15.50 -20.93 8.27
C GLU A 75 -14.45 -20.59 9.35
N LEU A 76 -13.23 -20.29 8.93
CA LEU A 76 -12.20 -19.78 9.84
C LEU A 76 -12.66 -18.48 10.51
N ASN A 77 -13.15 -17.50 9.75
CA ASN A 77 -13.68 -16.26 10.34
C ASN A 77 -14.85 -16.52 11.30
N ALA A 78 -15.78 -17.42 10.94
CA ALA A 78 -16.93 -17.76 11.78
C ALA A 78 -16.48 -18.42 13.08
N SER A 79 -15.53 -19.35 13.02
CA SER A 79 -15.02 -20.06 14.20
C SER A 79 -14.27 -19.13 15.17
N TRP A 80 -13.41 -18.23 14.68
CA TRP A 80 -12.74 -17.22 15.50
C TRP A 80 -13.72 -16.20 16.07
N SER A 81 -14.71 -15.77 15.28
CA SER A 81 -15.77 -14.87 15.76
C SER A 81 -16.63 -15.54 16.85
N ALA A 82 -16.97 -16.81 16.69
CA ALA A 82 -17.66 -17.59 17.71
C ALA A 82 -16.83 -17.73 18.98
N ALA A 83 -15.52 -17.95 18.86
CA ALA A 83 -14.62 -18.00 20.01
C ALA A 83 -14.60 -16.66 20.77
N LEU A 84 -14.55 -15.54 20.05
CA LEU A 84 -14.61 -14.21 20.65
C LEU A 84 -15.96 -13.93 21.32
N LEU A 85 -17.07 -14.31 20.69
CA LEU A 85 -18.41 -14.18 21.29
C LEU A 85 -18.57 -15.05 22.54
N ARG A 86 -18.04 -16.28 22.55
CA ARG A 86 -18.00 -17.12 23.75
C ARG A 86 -17.19 -16.48 24.86
N PHE A 87 -16.06 -15.86 24.53
CA PHE A 87 -15.29 -15.08 25.50
C PHE A 87 -16.10 -13.89 26.06
N CYS A 88 -16.96 -13.28 25.25
CA CYS A 88 -17.91 -12.25 25.67
C CYS A 88 -19.18 -12.77 26.37
N GLY A 89 -19.29 -14.08 26.63
CA GLY A 89 -20.40 -14.69 27.37
C GLY A 89 -21.58 -15.19 26.53
N GLU A 90 -21.49 -15.15 25.20
CA GLU A 90 -22.54 -15.67 24.31
C GLU A 90 -22.39 -17.17 24.05
N GLN A 91 -23.50 -17.89 23.91
CA GLN A 91 -23.50 -19.31 23.53
C GLN A 91 -23.35 -19.48 22.01
N ALA A 92 -22.21 -19.02 21.48
CA ALA A 92 -21.97 -18.96 20.05
C ALA A 92 -21.39 -20.26 19.47
N THR A 93 -22.02 -20.75 18.40
CA THR A 93 -21.54 -21.87 17.59
C THR A 93 -21.25 -21.40 16.16
N ALA A 94 -20.28 -22.04 15.51
CA ALA A 94 -19.95 -21.81 14.12
C ALA A 94 -20.15 -23.11 13.35
N SER A 95 -20.82 -23.03 12.20
CA SER A 95 -21.04 -24.15 11.29
C SER A 95 -20.86 -23.67 9.85
N GLY A 96 -19.74 -24.03 9.22
CA GLY A 96 -19.31 -23.39 7.98
C GLY A 96 -19.21 -21.88 8.17
N ALA A 97 -19.76 -21.10 7.25
CA ALA A 97 -19.77 -19.63 7.33
C ALA A 97 -20.88 -19.04 8.23
N ASN A 98 -21.68 -19.88 8.91
CA ASN A 98 -22.76 -19.43 9.78
C ASN A 98 -22.28 -19.31 11.23
N LEU A 99 -22.59 -18.19 11.85
CA LEU A 99 -22.35 -17.90 13.26
C LEU A 99 -23.71 -17.74 13.95
N SER A 100 -24.04 -18.63 14.89
CA SER A 100 -25.36 -18.65 15.52
C SER A 100 -25.29 -18.71 17.04
N THR A 101 -26.32 -18.14 17.66
CA THR A 101 -26.61 -18.15 19.10
C THR A 101 -28.12 -18.33 19.28
N PRO A 102 -28.63 -18.61 20.49
CA PRO A 102 -30.07 -18.64 20.74
C PRO A 102 -30.79 -17.32 20.43
N ARG A 103 -30.06 -16.19 20.41
CA ARG A 103 -30.62 -14.84 20.24
C ARG A 103 -30.61 -14.37 18.79
N PHE A 104 -29.59 -14.76 18.03
CA PHE A 104 -29.33 -14.24 16.68
C PHE A 104 -28.39 -15.15 15.90
N ALA A 105 -28.51 -15.11 14.57
CA ALA A 105 -27.61 -15.79 13.66
C ALA A 105 -27.20 -14.85 12.52
N VAL A 106 -25.92 -14.88 12.17
CA VAL A 106 -25.35 -14.13 11.06
C VAL A 106 -24.55 -15.08 10.17
N GLN A 107 -24.68 -14.90 8.86
CA GLN A 107 -23.90 -15.65 7.88
C GLN A 107 -22.82 -14.73 7.30
N ILE A 108 -21.56 -15.16 7.37
CA ILE A 108 -20.45 -14.48 6.71
C ILE A 108 -20.55 -14.76 5.21
N ARG A 109 -20.77 -13.72 4.42
CA ARG A 109 -20.85 -13.77 2.96
C ARG A 109 -19.70 -13.00 2.35
N ARG A 110 -19.50 -13.16 1.03
CA ARG A 110 -18.53 -12.39 0.25
C ARG A 110 -18.66 -10.88 0.51
N GLY A 111 -17.52 -10.24 0.77
CA GLY A 111 -17.42 -8.84 1.22
C GLY A 111 -17.36 -8.65 2.75
N CYS A 112 -17.78 -9.64 3.55
CA CYS A 112 -17.68 -9.60 5.02
C CYS A 112 -16.42 -10.29 5.57
N GLU A 113 -15.76 -11.09 4.73
CA GLU A 113 -14.56 -11.86 5.08
C GLU A 113 -13.26 -11.05 5.03
N ALA A 114 -13.27 -9.85 4.44
CA ALA A 114 -12.08 -8.98 4.33
C ALA A 114 -10.88 -9.55 3.52
N ILE A 115 -11.08 -10.54 2.66
CA ILE A 115 -10.03 -11.03 1.75
C ILE A 115 -9.58 -9.93 0.79
N GLU A 116 -10.51 -9.32 0.06
CA GLU A 116 -10.20 -8.31 -0.97
C GLU A 116 -9.38 -7.13 -0.43
N PRO A 117 -9.78 -6.44 0.66
CA PRO A 117 -8.97 -5.36 1.22
C PRO A 117 -7.62 -5.84 1.76
N SER A 118 -7.52 -7.07 2.29
CA SER A 118 -6.26 -7.63 2.76
C SER A 118 -5.28 -7.91 1.61
N VAL A 119 -5.78 -8.45 0.50
CA VAL A 119 -4.97 -8.68 -0.71
C VAL A 119 -4.57 -7.37 -1.36
N LEU A 120 -5.47 -6.38 -1.42
CA LEU A 120 -5.15 -5.05 -1.92
C LEU A 120 -4.05 -4.38 -1.09
N PHE A 121 -4.16 -4.44 0.24
CA PHE A 121 -3.13 -3.95 1.15
C PHE A 121 -1.79 -4.65 0.88
N ALA A 122 -1.79 -5.98 0.81
CA ALA A 122 -0.58 -6.77 0.59
C ALA A 122 0.06 -6.44 -0.76
N ALA A 123 -0.74 -6.35 -1.83
CA ALA A 123 -0.28 -5.97 -3.16
C ALA A 123 0.33 -4.56 -3.17
N ALA A 124 -0.30 -3.60 -2.49
CA ALA A 124 0.23 -2.25 -2.34
C ALA A 124 1.55 -2.24 -1.55
N ALA A 125 1.66 -3.02 -0.47
CA ALA A 125 2.90 -3.15 0.30
C ALA A 125 4.03 -3.80 -0.52
N VAL A 126 3.73 -4.80 -1.35
CA VAL A 126 4.69 -5.43 -2.27
C VAL A 126 5.15 -4.47 -3.37
N ALA A 127 4.21 -3.68 -3.93
CA ALA A 127 4.49 -2.69 -4.97
C ALA A 127 5.32 -1.50 -4.45
N PHE A 128 5.23 -1.22 -3.14
CA PHE A 128 5.87 -0.06 -2.52
C PHE A 128 7.41 -0.20 -2.47
N PRO A 129 8.18 0.88 -2.75
CA PRO A 129 9.64 0.84 -2.85
C PRO A 129 10.33 0.80 -1.47
N ALA A 130 10.02 -0.20 -0.65
CA ALA A 130 10.68 -0.48 0.63
C ALA A 130 11.68 -1.66 0.52
N SER A 131 12.48 -1.86 1.56
CA SER A 131 13.35 -3.05 1.69
C SER A 131 12.50 -4.33 1.78
N LEU A 132 13.08 -5.48 1.39
CA LEU A 132 12.36 -6.75 1.39
C LEU A 132 11.78 -7.09 2.78
N LEU A 133 12.57 -6.90 3.84
CA LEU A 133 12.12 -7.12 5.22
C LEU A 133 10.95 -6.20 5.58
N ALA A 134 11.02 -4.90 5.23
CA ALA A 134 9.93 -3.97 5.48
C ALA A 134 8.64 -4.36 4.74
N ARG A 135 8.75 -4.86 3.49
CA ARG A 135 7.60 -5.38 2.72
C ARG A 135 6.98 -6.60 3.40
N VAL A 136 7.78 -7.58 3.81
CA VAL A 136 7.28 -8.79 4.49
C VAL A 136 6.58 -8.43 5.80
N VAL A 137 7.19 -7.55 6.61
CA VAL A 137 6.57 -7.05 7.85
C VAL A 137 5.27 -6.32 7.55
N GLY A 138 5.23 -5.51 6.49
CA GLY A 138 4.01 -4.83 6.05
C GLY A 138 2.91 -5.79 5.66
N VAL A 139 3.21 -6.75 4.79
CA VAL A 139 2.25 -7.75 4.31
C VAL A 139 1.70 -8.56 5.47
N VAL A 140 2.57 -9.18 6.27
CA VAL A 140 2.15 -10.05 7.39
C VAL A 140 1.44 -9.23 8.46
N GLY A 141 2.02 -8.11 8.88
CA GLY A 141 1.43 -7.25 9.91
C GLY A 141 0.10 -6.64 9.48
N GLY A 142 -0.02 -6.22 8.22
CA GLY A 142 -1.26 -5.69 7.64
C GLY A 142 -2.36 -6.73 7.55
N ILE A 143 -2.06 -7.94 7.06
CA ILE A 143 -3.03 -9.04 7.00
C ILE A 143 -3.54 -9.39 8.40
N VAL A 144 -2.63 -9.51 9.38
CA VAL A 144 -3.03 -9.80 10.77
C VAL A 144 -3.88 -8.67 11.35
N ALA A 145 -3.47 -7.40 11.17
CA ALA A 145 -4.23 -6.25 11.66
C ALA A 145 -5.64 -6.18 11.04
N LEU A 146 -5.75 -6.38 9.72
CA LEU A 146 -7.05 -6.37 9.03
C LEU A 146 -7.93 -7.56 9.43
N ALA A 147 -7.34 -8.73 9.66
CA ALA A 147 -8.09 -9.88 10.17
C ALA A 147 -8.66 -9.59 11.57
N LEU A 148 -7.89 -8.96 12.46
CA LEU A 148 -8.37 -8.58 13.80
C LEU A 148 -9.49 -7.53 13.73
N VAL A 149 -9.35 -6.51 12.86
CA VAL A 149 -10.41 -5.54 12.62
C VAL A 149 -11.66 -6.21 12.04
N ASN A 150 -11.49 -7.23 11.18
CA ASN A 150 -12.61 -7.97 10.63
C ASN A 150 -13.36 -8.79 11.70
N LEU A 151 -12.64 -9.43 12.63
CA LEU A 151 -13.26 -10.11 13.77
C LEU A 151 -14.05 -9.13 14.64
N LEU A 152 -13.48 -7.95 14.91
CA LEU A 152 -14.19 -6.89 15.63
C LEU A 152 -15.46 -6.44 14.89
N ARG A 153 -15.38 -6.28 13.56
CA ARG A 153 -16.54 -5.96 12.71
C ARG A 153 -17.63 -7.02 12.84
N ILE A 154 -17.30 -8.30 12.71
CA ILE A 154 -18.28 -9.40 12.78
C ILE A 154 -18.96 -9.43 14.16
N VAL A 155 -18.19 -9.32 15.24
CA VAL A 155 -18.74 -9.30 16.60
C VAL A 155 -19.59 -8.06 16.86
N SER A 156 -19.19 -6.89 16.37
CA SER A 156 -19.99 -5.67 16.44
C SER A 156 -21.30 -5.82 15.69
N LEU A 157 -21.27 -6.32 14.44
CA LEU A 157 -22.47 -6.55 13.64
C LEU A 157 -23.39 -7.60 14.26
N TYR A 158 -22.83 -8.63 14.91
CA TYR A 158 -23.62 -9.56 15.70
C TYR A 158 -24.42 -8.83 16.78
N TYR A 159 -23.79 -7.99 17.60
CA TYR A 159 -24.50 -7.27 18.66
C TYR A 159 -25.49 -6.23 18.12
N VAL A 160 -25.15 -5.55 17.01
CA VAL A 160 -26.12 -4.69 16.33
C VAL A 160 -27.32 -5.52 15.87
N GLY A 161 -27.10 -6.69 15.29
CA GLY A 161 -28.18 -7.59 14.87
C GLY A 161 -29.06 -8.08 16.03
N VAL A 162 -28.48 -8.28 17.21
CA VAL A 162 -29.21 -8.67 18.43
C VAL A 162 -30.05 -7.53 19.00
N TYR A 163 -29.47 -6.33 19.16
CA TYR A 163 -30.11 -5.21 19.88
C TYR A 163 -30.85 -4.23 18.98
N TRP A 164 -30.41 -4.06 17.73
CA TRP A 164 -30.99 -3.16 16.73
C TRP A 164 -31.06 -3.82 15.34
N PRO A 165 -31.90 -4.86 15.15
CA PRO A 165 -31.97 -5.60 13.87
C PRO A 165 -32.25 -4.69 12.67
N SER A 166 -33.07 -3.66 12.84
CA SER A 166 -33.40 -2.69 11.78
C SER A 166 -32.21 -1.83 11.33
N ALA A 167 -31.18 -1.68 12.16
CA ALA A 167 -29.98 -0.93 11.86
C ALA A 167 -28.85 -1.82 11.31
N PHE A 168 -29.04 -3.15 11.22
CA PHE A 168 -27.99 -4.07 10.81
C PHE A 168 -27.42 -3.75 9.43
N GLU A 169 -28.28 -3.51 8.44
CA GLU A 169 -27.83 -3.25 7.07
C GLU A 169 -27.09 -1.91 6.97
N THR A 170 -27.61 -0.86 7.61
CA THR A 170 -26.93 0.44 7.70
C THR A 170 -25.59 0.32 8.41
N ALA A 171 -25.52 -0.39 9.53
CA ALA A 171 -24.27 -0.62 10.24
C ALA A 171 -23.27 -1.42 9.39
N HIS A 172 -23.75 -2.39 8.62
CA HIS A 172 -22.92 -3.23 7.77
C HIS A 172 -22.34 -2.48 6.58
N VAL A 173 -23.19 -1.79 5.81
CA VAL A 173 -22.83 -1.16 4.53
C VAL A 173 -22.41 0.30 4.71
N ASP A 174 -23.18 1.09 5.45
CA ASP A 174 -22.95 2.54 5.50
C ASP A 174 -21.94 2.96 6.58
N VAL A 175 -21.71 2.10 7.58
CA VAL A 175 -20.78 2.38 8.68
C VAL A 175 -19.52 1.52 8.57
N TRP A 176 -19.66 0.20 8.67
CA TRP A 176 -18.51 -0.69 8.74
C TRP A 176 -17.71 -0.75 7.44
N GLN A 177 -18.37 -0.74 6.27
CA GLN A 177 -17.67 -0.76 4.98
C GLN A 177 -16.73 0.45 4.79
N PRO A 178 -17.19 1.73 4.91
CA PRO A 178 -16.28 2.87 4.79
C PRO A 178 -15.27 2.94 5.95
N ALA A 179 -15.67 2.59 7.17
CA ALA A 179 -14.74 2.53 8.31
C ALA A 179 -13.58 1.55 8.03
N PHE A 180 -13.88 0.36 7.49
CA PHE A 180 -12.87 -0.64 7.17
C PHE A 180 -11.89 -0.14 6.10
N ILE A 181 -12.38 0.55 5.07
CA ILE A 181 -11.54 1.17 4.03
C ILE A 181 -10.61 2.22 4.64
N ILE A 182 -11.15 3.12 5.47
CA ILE A 182 -10.37 4.18 6.13
C ILE A 182 -9.30 3.56 7.04
N ILE A 183 -9.63 2.53 7.81
CA ILE A 183 -8.69 1.81 8.67
C ILE A 183 -7.58 1.17 7.82
N ALA A 184 -7.94 0.46 6.74
CA ALA A 184 -6.96 -0.18 5.87
C ALA A 184 -5.99 0.82 5.23
N LEU A 185 -6.51 1.96 4.74
CA LEU A 185 -5.68 3.05 4.20
C LEU A 185 -4.78 3.64 5.28
N THR A 186 -5.30 3.87 6.48
CA THR A 186 -4.54 4.43 7.60
C THR A 186 -3.41 3.49 8.01
N LEU A 187 -3.69 2.20 8.14
CA LEU A 187 -2.68 1.18 8.43
C LEU A 187 -1.60 1.14 7.34
N TRP A 188 -2.00 1.27 6.08
CA TRP A 188 -1.07 1.23 4.96
C TRP A 188 -0.15 2.45 4.95
N ILE A 189 -0.72 3.64 5.15
CA ILE A 189 0.03 4.90 5.26
C ILE A 189 0.98 4.85 6.47
N ALA A 190 0.50 4.39 7.63
CA ALA A 190 1.32 4.28 8.83
C ALA A 190 2.51 3.34 8.61
N TRP A 191 2.28 2.20 7.98
CA TRP A 191 3.35 1.28 7.59
C TRP A 191 4.30 1.89 6.55
N ALA A 192 3.80 2.55 5.50
CA ALA A 192 4.62 3.16 4.45
C ALA A 192 5.52 4.27 4.99
N VAL A 193 4.99 5.09 5.91
CA VAL A 193 5.76 6.10 6.64
C VAL A 193 6.85 5.44 7.47
N TRP A 194 6.54 4.37 8.21
CA TRP A 194 7.54 3.63 8.98
C TRP A 194 8.62 3.00 8.08
N ALA A 195 8.22 2.39 6.96
CA ALA A 195 9.10 1.68 6.04
C ALA A 195 10.08 2.62 5.28
N THR A 196 9.80 3.93 5.25
CA THR A 196 10.63 4.95 4.60
C THR A 196 11.42 5.81 5.58
N ARG A 197 11.32 5.57 6.90
CA ARG A 197 12.09 6.34 7.88
C ARG A 197 13.59 6.14 7.63
N PRO A 198 14.38 7.23 7.50
CA PRO A 198 15.82 7.12 7.43
C PRO A 198 16.32 6.39 8.68
N ALA A 199 17.17 5.38 8.50
CA ALA A 199 17.83 4.74 9.64
C ALA A 199 18.55 5.84 10.44
N ARG A 200 18.10 6.07 11.69
CA ARG A 200 18.72 7.07 12.58
C ARG A 200 20.21 6.72 12.64
N LYS A 201 21.08 7.56 12.07
CA LYS A 201 22.53 7.39 12.19
C LYS A 201 22.80 7.22 13.69
N ARG A 202 23.30 6.05 14.11
CA ARG A 202 23.83 5.88 15.46
C ARG A 202 24.84 7.02 15.63
N LEU A 203 24.54 7.95 16.54
CA LEU A 203 25.53 8.91 17.00
C LEU A 203 26.72 8.07 17.48
N ASP A 204 27.86 8.23 16.81
CA ASP A 204 29.10 7.59 17.22
C ASP A 204 29.42 8.11 18.63
N PRO A 205 29.50 7.24 19.66
CA PRO A 205 29.86 7.66 21.01
C PRO A 205 31.25 8.32 21.09
N ARG A 206 32.06 8.24 20.02
CA ARG A 206 33.44 8.78 19.96
C ARG A 206 33.53 10.28 19.69
N VAL A 207 32.40 11.00 19.62
CA VAL A 207 32.36 12.46 19.38
C VAL A 207 31.73 13.22 20.57
N ALA A 208 31.59 12.57 21.74
CA ALA A 208 31.11 13.20 22.97
C ALA A 208 32.24 13.36 23.99
#